data_AF-A0A2G9HD28-F1
#
_entry.id   AF-A0A2G9HD28-F1
#
_cell.length_a   1.000
_cell.length_b   1.000
_cell.length_c   1.000
_cell.angle_alpha   90.00
_cell.angle_beta   90.00
_cell.angle_gamma   90.00
#
_symmetry.space_group_name_H-M   'P 1'
#
loop_
_entity.id
_entity.type
_entity.pdbx_description
1 polymer ?
#
loop_
_entity_poly.entity_id
_entity_poly.type
_entity_poly.pdbx_seq_one_letter_code
_entity_poly.pdbx_strand_id
1 'polypeptide(L)'
;MVDVADDLGNRTLFYLNQEYHWSFCESISHNMLFFYSLSWGSKHLSFDVYKSDFRARSPSRVCSWSVKSDDIYFSIDHPITGMEKVHAWS
;
A
#
# COMPACT_ATOMS: atom_id res chain seq x y z
N MET A 1 -25.94 9.25 -2.03
CA MET A 1 -24.64 9.53 -2.67
C MET A 1 -23.66 9.67 -1.53
N VAL A 2 -22.84 8.65 -1.28
CA VAL A 2 -21.82 8.69 -0.23
C VAL A 2 -20.51 8.40 -0.94
N ASP A 3 -19.80 9.48 -1.24
CA ASP A 3 -18.38 9.45 -1.57
C ASP A 3 -17.64 8.90 -0.35
N VAL A 4 -16.99 7.75 -0.49
CA VAL A 4 -16.00 7.25 0.47
C VAL A 4 -14.65 7.20 -0.25
N ALA A 5 -14.19 8.40 -0.63
CA ALA A 5 -12.78 8.64 -0.84
C ALA A 5 -12.18 8.88 0.56
N ASP A 6 -11.65 7.83 1.17
CA ASP A 6 -10.94 7.93 2.45
C ASP A 6 -9.55 8.52 2.14
N ASP A 7 -9.44 9.85 2.20
CA ASP A 7 -8.18 10.55 1.96
C ASP A 7 -7.25 10.29 3.16
N LEU A 8 -6.32 9.34 2.99
CA LEU A 8 -5.32 8.96 4.00
C LEU A 8 -4.34 10.10 4.33
N GLY A 9 -4.33 11.16 3.51
CA GLY A 9 -3.51 12.35 3.64
C GLY A 9 -2.02 12.12 3.35
N ASN A 10 -1.26 13.21 3.21
CA ASN A 10 0.19 13.15 3.08
C ASN A 10 0.85 12.88 4.44
N ARG A 11 1.77 11.91 4.49
CA ARG A 11 2.55 11.59 5.70
C ARG A 11 4.03 11.47 5.38
N THR A 12 4.85 12.09 6.21
CA THR A 12 6.31 11.95 6.17
C THR A 12 6.74 10.97 7.26
N LEU A 13 7.41 9.88 6.88
CA LEU A 13 8.03 8.94 7.82
C LEU A 13 9.46 9.42 8.09
N PHE A 14 9.74 9.84 9.32
CA PHE A 14 11.03 10.45 9.68
C PHE A 14 12.06 9.44 10.19
N TYR A 15 11.61 8.27 10.64
CA TYR A 15 12.45 7.26 11.28
C TYR A 15 12.53 5.98 10.45
N LEU A 16 13.69 5.33 10.48
CA LEU A 16 13.84 3.98 9.95
C LEU A 16 12.93 3.01 10.70
N ASN A 17 12.31 2.07 9.98
CA ASN A 17 11.38 1.06 10.50
C ASN A 17 10.08 1.62 11.10
N GLN A 18 9.65 2.81 10.66
CA GLN A 18 8.33 3.31 11.03
C GLN A 18 7.24 2.55 10.25
N GLU A 19 6.31 1.95 10.97
CA GLU A 19 5.15 1.27 10.40
C GLU A 19 3.96 2.22 10.35
N TYR A 20 3.20 2.16 9.25
CA TYR A 20 1.95 2.90 9.10
C TYR A 20 0.84 1.93 8.72
N HIS A 21 -0.12 1.76 9.63
CA HIS A 21 -1.26 0.88 9.44
C HIS A 21 -2.52 1.70 9.25
N TRP A 22 -3.31 1.32 8.27
CA TRP A 22 -4.64 1.87 8.02
C TRP A 22 -5.55 0.72 7.58
N SER A 23 -6.84 0.89 7.80
CA SER A 23 -7.86 -0.09 7.47
C SER A 23 -9.10 0.63 6.99
N PHE A 24 -9.79 0.03 6.05
CA PHE A 24 -11.02 0.56 5.48
C PHE A 24 -12.03 -0.58 5.31
N CYS A 25 -13.30 -0.21 5.20
CA CYS A 25 -14.35 -1.13 4.77
C CYS A 25 -14.61 -0.93 3.29
N GLU A 26 -14.36 -1.97 2.49
CA GLU A 26 -14.68 -1.95 1.05
C GLU A 26 -16.19 -1.75 0.86
N SER A 27 -16.57 -0.84 -0.04
CA SER A 27 -17.97 -0.64 -0.40
C SER A 27 -18.49 -1.81 -1.24
N ILE A 28 -19.82 -2.01 -1.23
CA ILE A 28 -20.51 -3.11 -1.94
C ILE A 28 -20.20 -3.12 -3.45
N SER A 29 -19.82 -1.97 -4.01
CA SER A 29 -19.53 -1.82 -5.44
C SER A 29 -18.17 -2.36 -5.90
N HIS A 30 -17.30 -2.87 -5.01
CA HIS A 30 -16.04 -3.54 -5.36
C HIS A 30 -15.16 -2.77 -6.38
N ASN A 31 -15.18 -1.44 -6.30
CA ASN A 31 -14.43 -0.56 -7.20
C ASN A 31 -13.46 0.35 -6.42
N MET A 32 -12.99 -0.12 -5.26
CA MET A 32 -12.16 0.70 -4.39
C MET A 32 -10.68 0.57 -4.79
N LEU A 33 -10.05 1.72 -5.00
CA LEU A 33 -8.65 1.82 -5.36
C LEU A 33 -8.00 2.82 -4.42
N PHE A 34 -6.89 2.39 -3.80
CA PHE A 34 -5.99 3.28 -3.06
C PHE A 34 -4.65 3.30 -3.76
N PHE A 35 -4.11 4.49 -3.97
CA PHE A 35 -2.78 4.69 -4.54
C PHE A 35 -1.95 5.53 -3.59
N TYR A 36 -0.64 5.28 -3.57
CA TYR A 36 0.34 6.10 -2.88
C TYR A 36 1.23 6.81 -3.89
N SER A 37 1.59 8.03 -3.55
CA SER A 37 2.71 8.75 -4.18
C SER A 37 3.80 8.95 -3.13
N LEU A 38 4.95 8.31 -3.37
CA LEU A 38 6.09 8.30 -2.48
C LEU A 38 7.20 9.17 -3.05
N SER A 39 7.89 9.87 -2.15
CA SER A 39 9.11 10.61 -2.48
C SER A 39 10.21 10.22 -1.50
N TRP A 40 11.37 9.82 -2.00
CA TRP A 40 12.55 9.46 -1.20
C TRP A 40 13.77 10.22 -1.74
N GLY A 41 14.13 11.33 -1.09
CA GLY A 41 15.15 12.23 -1.61
C GLY A 41 14.74 12.77 -2.99
N SER A 42 15.52 12.47 -4.03
CA SER A 42 15.22 12.83 -5.43
C SER A 42 14.42 11.77 -6.19
N LYS A 43 14.06 10.65 -5.54
CA LYS A 43 13.31 9.55 -6.16
C LYS A 43 11.82 9.77 -5.94
N HIS A 44 11.03 9.47 -6.95
CA HIS A 44 9.57 9.55 -6.88
C HIS A 44 8.97 8.27 -7.44
N LEU A 45 7.88 7.78 -6.83
CA LEU A 45 7.15 6.63 -7.35
C LEU A 45 5.68 6.75 -6.95
N SER A 46 4.78 6.45 -7.89
CA SER A 46 3.36 6.29 -7.59
C SER A 46 2.88 4.92 -8.01
N PHE A 47 2.11 4.26 -7.15
CA PHE A 47 1.55 2.94 -7.42
C PHE A 47 0.29 2.68 -6.59
N ASP A 48 -0.50 1.72 -7.06
CA ASP A 48 -1.72 1.30 -6.40
C ASP A 48 -1.39 0.36 -5.23
N VAL A 49 -1.67 0.81 -4.00
CA VAL A 49 -1.45 0.03 -2.77
C VAL A 49 -2.59 -0.95 -2.48
N TYR A 50 -3.76 -0.72 -3.07
CA TYR A 50 -4.90 -1.61 -3.01
C TYR A 50 -5.77 -1.48 -4.27
N LYS A 51 -6.22 -2.64 -4.78
CA LYS A 51 -7.32 -2.76 -5.73
C LYS A 51 -8.28 -3.84 -5.24
N SER A 52 -9.58 -3.68 -5.48
CA SER A 52 -10.60 -4.66 -5.11
C SER A 52 -10.28 -6.09 -5.57
N ASP A 53 -9.64 -6.25 -6.72
CA ASP A 53 -9.17 -7.51 -7.30
C ASP A 53 -7.96 -8.14 -6.56
N PHE A 54 -7.26 -7.39 -5.69
CA PHE A 54 -6.24 -7.96 -4.79
C PHE A 54 -6.88 -8.82 -3.69
N ARG A 55 -8.14 -8.57 -3.34
CA ARG A 55 -8.89 -9.34 -2.34
C ARG A 55 -9.07 -10.80 -2.73
N ALA A 56 -9.13 -11.09 -4.03
CA ALA A 56 -9.16 -12.47 -4.54
C ALA A 56 -7.83 -13.21 -4.30
N ARG A 57 -6.73 -12.47 -4.13
CA ARG A 57 -5.39 -13.02 -3.95
C ARG A 57 -4.97 -13.11 -2.49
N SER A 58 -5.50 -12.26 -1.61
CA SER A 58 -5.15 -12.22 -0.18
C SER A 58 -6.24 -12.83 0.73
N PRO A 59 -6.09 -14.08 1.22
CA PRO A 59 -7.02 -14.66 2.19
C PRO A 59 -6.97 -13.94 3.54
N SER A 60 -5.84 -13.32 3.89
CA SER A 60 -5.65 -12.58 5.13
C SER A 60 -6.34 -11.20 5.12
N ARG A 61 -6.69 -10.68 3.93
CA ARG A 61 -7.16 -9.30 3.72
C ARG A 61 -6.16 -8.23 4.15
N VAL A 62 -4.91 -8.62 4.39
CA VAL A 62 -3.81 -7.74 4.72
C VAL A 62 -2.97 -7.54 3.47
N CYS A 63 -2.61 -6.28 3.20
CA CYS A 63 -1.69 -5.88 2.14
C CYS A 63 -0.51 -5.19 2.82
N SER A 64 0.64 -5.85 2.82
CA SER A 64 1.85 -5.35 3.46
C SER A 64 2.81 -4.81 2.42
N TRP A 65 3.20 -3.55 2.58
CA TRP A 65 4.14 -2.87 1.70
C TRP A 65 5.37 -2.44 2.50
N SER A 66 6.57 -2.68 1.96
CA SER A 66 7.82 -2.20 2.53
C SER A 66 8.53 -1.30 1.53
N VAL A 67 8.68 -0.04 1.92
CA VAL A 67 9.36 0.99 1.13
C VAL A 67 10.76 1.14 1.70
N LYS A 68 11.78 0.84 0.89
CA LYS A 68 13.18 0.86 1.29
C LYS A 68 13.98 1.77 0.35
N SER A 69 15.22 2.06 0.71
CA SER A 69 16.09 2.93 -0.09
C SER A 69 16.49 2.31 -1.45
N ASP A 70 16.48 0.98 -1.52
CA ASP A 70 16.75 0.18 -2.71
C ASP A 70 15.52 0.06 -3.61
N ASP A 71 14.37 -0.41 -3.09
CA ASP A 71 13.18 -0.73 -3.87
C ASP A 71 11.90 -0.80 -3.00
N ILE A 72 10.76 -1.14 -3.63
CA ILE A 72 9.46 -1.34 -2.99
C ILE A 72 9.08 -2.82 -3.06
N TYR A 73 8.68 -3.35 -1.92
CA TYR A 73 8.34 -4.75 -1.72
C TYR A 73 6.89 -4.92 -1.25
N PHE A 74 6.27 -6.04 -1.61
CA PHE A 74 4.87 -6.34 -1.31
C PHE A 74 4.68 -7.78 -0.80
N SER A 75 3.70 -7.97 0.08
CA SER A 75 3.23 -9.29 0.51
C SER A 75 1.75 -9.24 0.86
N ILE A 76 1.06 -10.34 0.57
CA ILE A 76 -0.33 -10.62 0.96
C ILE A 76 -0.41 -11.64 2.10
N ASP A 77 0.74 -12.21 2.51
CA ASP A 77 0.81 -13.23 3.54
C ASP A 77 0.79 -12.60 4.93
N HIS A 78 0.05 -13.23 5.85
CA HIS A 78 0.05 -12.87 7.25
C HIS A 78 0.06 -14.15 8.12
N PRO A 79 1.08 -14.37 8.97
CA PRO A 79 2.26 -13.53 9.18
C PRO A 79 3.14 -13.46 7.92
N ILE A 80 3.90 -12.37 7.78
CA ILE A 80 4.76 -12.14 6.62
C ILE A 80 5.89 -13.18 6.64
N THR A 81 5.88 -14.11 5.68
CA THR A 81 6.92 -15.15 5.51
C THR A 81 7.99 -14.72 4.50
N GLY A 82 7.66 -13.77 3.63
CA GLY A 82 8.54 -13.18 2.64
C GLY A 82 7.86 -11.98 1.96
N MET A 83 8.67 -11.15 1.30
CA MET A 83 8.19 -10.06 0.47
C MET A 83 8.82 -10.12 -0.91
N GLU A 84 8.02 -9.85 -1.94
CA GLU A 84 8.46 -9.79 -3.33
C GLU A 84 8.78 -8.34 -3.71
N LYS A 85 9.87 -8.11 -4.43
CA LYS A 85 10.14 -6.81 -5.05
C LYS A 85 9.15 -6.59 -6.19
N VAL A 86 8.35 -5.53 -6.11
CA VAL A 86 7.29 -5.24 -7.09
C VAL A 86 7.50 -3.93 -7.84
N HIS A 87 8.22 -2.97 -7.24
CA HIS A 87 8.62 -1.75 -7.94
C HIS A 87 10.06 -1.38 -7.64
N ALA A 88 10.71 -0.80 -8.65
CA ALA A 88 11.99 -0.12 -8.49
C ALA A 88 11.76 1.39 -8.46
N TRP A 89 12.61 2.11 -7.72
CA TRP A 89 12.63 3.56 -7.81
C TRP A 89 13.01 4.00 -9.24
N SER A 90 12.35 5.05 -9.74
CA SER A 90 12.78 5.78 -10.94
C SER A 90 13.79 6.87 -10.61
#